data_AF-A0A2A5HY18-F1
#
_entry.id   AF-A0A2A5HY18-F1
#
_cell.length_a   1.000
_cell.length_b   1.000
_cell.length_c   1.000
_cell.angle_alpha   90.00
_cell.angle_beta   90.00
_cell.angle_gamma   90.00
#
_symmetry.space_group_name_H-M   'P 1'
#
loop_
_entity.id
_entity.type
_entity.pdbx_description
1 polymer ?
#
loop_
_entity_poly.entity_id
_entity_poly.type
_entity_poly.pdbx_seq_one_letter_code
_entity_poly.pdbx_strand_id
1 'polypeptide(L)'
;MLGKFFNKKKERARRLEHPRDLRVGDILELKPRSILPEELQGASLTVKSVCAYEYSDGLVTEFALIAESAKQYSMSFESGDDGDELCFSHKLSHQQVLQCFDEDSFGGLWSDEHVSFDSRQPEGALGDWIAKGYRQTVKEATAYFYDKDKRGSAVSEYLDKDAQELRYHECEGEPDQFSLNVEIWEDGETDVFALVSVPLNVIEEMWPNGD
;
A
#
# COMPACT_ATOMS: atom_id res chain seq x y z
N MET A 1 7.27 5.16 60.31
CA MET A 1 8.01 5.18 59.02
C MET A 1 6.98 5.19 57.90
N LEU A 2 6.87 6.31 57.19
CA LEU A 2 5.88 6.54 56.13
C LEU A 2 6.22 5.73 54.88
N GLY A 3 5.23 5.01 54.35
CA GLY A 3 5.32 4.24 53.11
C GLY A 3 5.58 5.13 51.90
N LYS A 4 6.61 4.78 51.13
CA LYS A 4 6.83 5.33 49.79
C LYS A 4 5.79 4.72 48.84
N PHE A 5 4.76 5.48 48.53
CA PHE A 5 3.83 5.16 47.45
C PHE A 5 4.53 5.35 46.10
N PHE A 6 4.54 4.27 45.31
CA PHE A 6 4.99 4.24 43.93
C PHE A 6 4.11 5.15 43.07
N ASN A 7 4.64 6.31 42.66
CA ASN A 7 4.02 7.11 41.62
C ASN A 7 4.66 6.71 40.28
N LYS A 8 4.23 5.57 39.70
CA LYS A 8 4.46 5.33 38.27
C LYS A 8 3.63 6.39 37.56
N LYS A 9 4.29 7.40 36.97
CA LYS A 9 3.64 8.25 35.96
C LYS A 9 3.08 7.27 34.94
N LYS A 10 1.75 7.15 34.84
CA LYS A 10 1.12 6.51 33.69
C LYS A 10 1.61 7.32 32.50
N GLU A 11 2.49 6.73 31.69
CA GLU A 11 2.78 7.30 30.38
C GLU A 11 1.42 7.50 29.71
N ARG A 12 1.24 8.72 29.20
CA ARG A 12 0.00 9.10 28.54
C ARG A 12 -0.07 8.21 27.31
N ALA A 13 -1.10 7.36 27.22
CA ALA A 13 -1.28 6.47 26.07
C ALA A 13 -1.06 7.26 24.78
N ARG A 14 -0.24 6.71 23.88
CA ARG A 14 0.08 7.36 22.61
C ARG A 14 -1.21 7.75 21.90
N ARG A 15 -1.28 8.99 21.41
CA ARG A 15 -2.42 9.47 20.63
C ARG A 15 -2.03 9.42 19.15
N LEU A 16 -2.90 8.84 18.33
CA LEU A 16 -2.79 8.84 16.87
C LEU A 16 -3.60 10.02 16.34
N GLU A 17 -2.95 10.96 15.65
CA GLU A 17 -3.62 12.12 15.04
C GLU A 17 -3.66 12.00 13.53
N HIS A 18 -2.69 11.30 12.94
CA HIS A 18 -2.63 11.00 11.53
C HIS A 18 -2.32 9.51 11.30
N PRO A 19 -2.76 8.88 10.20
CA PRO A 19 -2.46 7.47 9.99
C PRO A 19 -0.98 7.24 9.63
N ARG A 20 -0.23 8.30 9.31
CA ARG A 20 1.24 8.30 9.30
C ARG A 20 1.87 8.06 10.67
N ASP A 21 1.13 8.20 11.77
CA ASP A 21 1.61 7.94 13.14
C ASP A 21 1.55 6.45 13.52
N LEU A 22 0.94 5.62 12.66
CA LEU A 22 0.76 4.19 12.89
C LEU A 22 2.10 3.48 13.10
N ARG A 23 2.09 2.49 13.98
CA ARG A 23 3.22 1.62 14.32
C ARG A 23 2.77 0.17 14.29
N VAL A 24 3.73 -0.75 14.25
CA VAL A 24 3.47 -2.19 14.33
C VAL A 24 2.61 -2.52 15.55
N GLY A 25 1.52 -3.23 15.33
CA GLY A 25 0.51 -3.61 16.31
C GLY A 25 -0.67 -2.64 16.43
N ASP A 26 -0.59 -1.45 15.84
CA ASP A 26 -1.72 -0.51 15.82
C ASP A 26 -2.85 -1.03 14.96
N ILE A 27 -4.04 -0.52 15.23
CA ILE A 27 -5.26 -0.90 14.51
C ILE A 27 -5.82 0.33 13.81
N LEU A 28 -6.17 0.14 12.53
CA LEU A 28 -6.90 1.07 11.69
C LEU A 28 -8.30 0.50 11.45
N GLU A 29 -9.34 1.23 11.84
CA GLU A 29 -10.74 0.86 11.59
C GLU A 29 -11.32 1.71 10.46
N LEU A 30 -11.91 1.07 9.47
CA LEU A 30 -12.46 1.70 8.27
C LEU A 30 -13.98 1.85 8.37
N LYS A 31 -14.52 2.89 7.74
CA LYS A 31 -15.96 3.10 7.58
C LYS A 31 -16.54 2.14 6.55
N PRO A 32 -17.83 1.78 6.64
CA PRO A 32 -18.54 1.05 5.59
C PRO A 32 -18.88 1.98 4.41
N ARG A 33 -17.87 2.30 3.59
CA ARG A 33 -17.97 3.24 2.45
C ARG A 33 -17.83 2.50 1.14
N SER A 34 -18.74 2.72 0.18
CA SER A 34 -18.69 2.08 -1.14
C SER A 34 -17.51 2.48 -2.03
N ILE A 35 -16.71 3.48 -1.62
CA ILE A 35 -15.45 3.83 -2.31
C ILE A 35 -14.31 2.86 -1.97
N LEU A 36 -14.46 2.11 -0.87
CA LEU A 36 -13.55 1.03 -0.51
C LEU A 36 -14.01 -0.28 -1.16
N PRO A 37 -13.08 -1.17 -1.52
CA PRO A 37 -13.39 -2.56 -1.82
C PRO A 37 -14.26 -3.21 -0.74
N GLU A 38 -15.23 -4.05 -1.10
CA GLU A 38 -16.22 -4.62 -0.18
C GLU A 38 -15.58 -5.22 1.07
N GLU A 39 -14.45 -5.91 0.89
CA GLU A 39 -13.70 -6.55 1.98
C GLU A 39 -12.99 -5.60 2.94
N LEU A 40 -12.84 -4.32 2.59
CA LEU A 40 -12.31 -3.27 3.45
C LEU A 40 -13.41 -2.43 4.12
N GLN A 41 -14.66 -2.56 3.68
CA GLN A 41 -15.78 -1.78 4.23
C GLN A 41 -16.08 -2.21 5.67
N GLY A 42 -15.84 -1.32 6.64
CA GLY A 42 -16.03 -1.66 8.05
C GLY A 42 -14.91 -2.52 8.65
N ALA A 43 -13.81 -2.72 7.92
CA ALA A 43 -12.75 -3.63 8.35
C ALA A 43 -11.88 -3.04 9.45
N SER A 44 -11.41 -3.92 10.34
CA SER A 44 -10.36 -3.64 11.31
C SER A 44 -9.05 -4.26 10.84
N LEU A 45 -8.03 -3.41 10.67
CA LEU A 45 -6.74 -3.76 10.08
C LEU A 45 -5.62 -3.53 11.09
N THR A 46 -4.86 -4.58 11.42
CA THR A 46 -3.70 -4.47 12.32
C THR A 46 -2.41 -4.28 11.52
N VAL A 47 -1.59 -3.30 11.88
CA VAL A 47 -0.27 -3.07 11.28
C VAL A 47 0.69 -4.21 11.69
N LYS A 48 1.23 -4.92 10.69
CA LYS A 48 2.19 -6.01 10.89
C LYS A 48 3.63 -5.57 10.77
N SER A 49 3.93 -4.77 9.77
CA SER A 49 5.27 -4.22 9.52
C SER A 49 5.14 -2.84 8.89
N VAL A 50 6.23 -2.10 8.92
CA VAL A 50 6.39 -0.82 8.24
C VAL A 50 7.68 -0.91 7.43
N CYS A 51 7.56 -0.69 6.13
CA CYS A 51 8.66 -0.72 5.17
C CYS A 51 8.72 0.62 4.41
N ALA A 52 9.71 0.76 3.54
CA ALA A 52 9.82 1.92 2.69
C ALA A 52 10.26 1.56 1.27
N TYR A 53 9.74 2.30 0.32
CA TYR A 53 10.21 2.36 -1.05
C TYR A 53 10.90 3.69 -1.29
N GLU A 54 12.02 3.68 -1.98
CA GLU A 54 12.74 4.86 -2.43
C GLU A 54 12.68 4.92 -3.95
N TYR A 55 11.85 5.84 -4.44
CA TYR A 55 11.70 6.18 -5.84
C TYR A 55 12.57 7.38 -6.18
N SER A 56 12.63 7.76 -7.47
CA SER A 56 13.44 8.90 -7.91
C SER A 56 13.02 10.24 -7.32
N ASP A 57 11.76 10.36 -6.86
CA ASP A 57 11.14 11.57 -6.34
C ASP A 57 10.99 11.57 -4.80
N GLY A 58 11.24 10.44 -4.13
CA GLY A 58 11.29 10.41 -2.68
C GLY A 58 11.09 9.04 -2.03
N LEU A 59 10.95 9.10 -0.71
CA LEU A 59 10.65 7.94 0.15
C LEU A 59 9.14 7.82 0.37
N VAL A 60 8.60 6.65 0.06
CA VAL A 60 7.23 6.27 0.36
C VAL A 60 7.26 5.26 1.51
N THR A 61 6.52 5.55 2.59
CA THR A 61 6.32 4.58 3.69
C THR A 61 5.12 3.71 3.37
N GLU A 62 5.28 2.40 3.51
CA GLU A 62 4.20 1.44 3.34
C GLU A 62 3.98 0.63 4.63
N PHE A 63 2.72 0.35 4.91
CA PHE A 63 2.25 -0.39 6.07
C PHE A 63 1.68 -1.72 5.60
N ALA A 64 2.29 -2.83 6.00
CA ALA A 64 1.65 -4.13 5.81
C ALA A 64 0.55 -4.30 6.87
N LEU A 65 -0.65 -4.61 6.41
CA LEU A 65 -1.87 -4.71 7.21
C LEU A 65 -2.41 -6.14 7.19
N ILE A 66 -2.96 -6.59 8.31
CA ILE A 66 -3.71 -7.85 8.39
C ILE A 66 -5.13 -7.59 8.85
N ALA A 67 -6.11 -8.13 8.13
CA ALA A 67 -7.50 -8.16 8.54
C ALA A 67 -7.77 -9.32 9.52
N GLU A 68 -8.91 -9.31 10.20
CA GLU A 68 -9.36 -10.42 11.06
C GLU A 68 -9.49 -11.75 10.30
N SER A 69 -9.80 -11.68 8.99
CA SER A 69 -9.84 -12.84 8.09
C SER A 69 -8.47 -13.44 7.77
N ALA A 70 -7.39 -12.89 8.33
CA ALA A 70 -5.99 -13.15 8.01
C ALA A 70 -5.56 -12.74 6.59
N LYS A 71 -6.44 -12.08 5.81
CA LYS A 71 -6.08 -11.49 4.53
C LYS A 71 -5.14 -10.30 4.76
N GLN A 72 -4.14 -10.19 3.88
CA GLN A 72 -3.12 -9.15 3.94
C GLN A 72 -3.36 -8.10 2.87
N TYR A 73 -3.05 -6.86 3.22
CA TYR A 73 -3.05 -5.70 2.34
C TYR A 73 -1.83 -4.85 2.66
N SER A 74 -1.45 -3.98 1.74
CA SER A 74 -0.56 -2.87 2.03
C SER A 74 -1.33 -1.55 2.00
N MET A 75 -0.81 -0.55 2.70
CA MET A 75 -1.34 0.81 2.65
C MET A 75 -0.19 1.81 2.63
N SER A 76 -0.25 2.77 1.73
CA SER A 76 0.67 3.92 1.69
C SER A 76 -0.13 5.23 1.75
N PHE A 77 0.59 6.34 1.79
CA PHE A 77 0.02 7.69 1.82
C PHE A 77 0.54 8.49 0.66
N GLU A 78 -0.37 9.15 -0.05
CA GLU A 78 -0.04 10.12 -1.07
C GLU A 78 -0.54 11.49 -0.63
N SER A 79 0.29 12.51 -0.84
CA SER A 79 -0.10 13.91 -0.61
C SER A 79 -0.24 14.57 -1.97
N GLY A 80 -1.47 14.90 -2.36
CA GLY A 80 -1.77 15.65 -3.56
C GLY A 80 -2.19 17.09 -3.27
N ASP A 81 -2.42 17.86 -4.34
CA ASP A 81 -2.94 19.23 -4.24
C ASP A 81 -4.34 19.28 -3.60
N ASP A 82 -5.14 18.22 -3.77
CA ASP A 82 -6.51 18.09 -3.25
C ASP A 82 -6.58 17.50 -1.83
N GLY A 83 -5.42 17.20 -1.24
CA GLY A 83 -5.29 16.66 0.11
C GLY A 83 -4.56 15.32 0.17
N ASP A 84 -4.51 14.76 1.37
CA ASP A 84 -3.90 13.45 1.61
C ASP A 84 -4.90 12.33 1.27
N GLU A 85 -4.37 11.27 0.66
CA GLU A 85 -5.09 10.05 0.31
C GLU A 85 -4.41 8.82 0.93
N LEU A 86 -5.22 7.78 1.15
CA LEU A 86 -4.73 6.43 1.42
C LEU A 86 -4.72 5.68 0.11
N CYS A 87 -3.62 5.01 -0.18
CA CYS A 87 -3.57 4.05 -1.26
C CYS A 87 -3.54 2.65 -0.66
N PHE A 88 -4.62 1.88 -0.79
CA PHE A 88 -4.63 0.47 -0.41
C PHE A 88 -4.14 -0.38 -1.57
N SER A 89 -3.37 -1.41 -1.27
CA SER A 89 -2.78 -2.32 -2.25
C SER A 89 -3.11 -3.77 -1.92
N HIS A 90 -3.54 -4.52 -2.94
CA HIS A 90 -3.78 -5.95 -2.90
C HIS A 90 -2.84 -6.67 -3.88
N LYS A 91 -1.90 -7.45 -3.33
CA LYS A 91 -1.05 -8.34 -4.14
C LYS A 91 -1.88 -9.42 -4.80
N LEU A 92 -1.85 -9.47 -6.12
CA LEU A 92 -2.53 -10.47 -6.93
C LEU A 92 -1.65 -11.72 -7.05
N SER A 93 -2.25 -12.89 -6.83
CA SER A 93 -1.64 -14.14 -7.25
C SER A 93 -1.58 -14.23 -8.78
N HIS A 94 -0.66 -15.04 -9.32
CA HIS A 94 -0.58 -15.30 -10.75
C HIS A 94 -1.93 -15.72 -11.37
N GLN A 95 -2.71 -16.55 -10.66
CA GLN A 95 -4.05 -16.94 -11.11
C GLN A 95 -5.02 -15.75 -11.17
N GLN A 96 -4.97 -14.83 -10.20
CA GLN A 96 -5.78 -13.62 -10.22
C GLN A 96 -5.36 -12.68 -11.35
N VAL A 97 -4.06 -12.54 -11.64
CA VAL A 97 -3.57 -11.77 -12.80
C VAL A 97 -4.18 -12.33 -14.09
N LEU A 98 -4.12 -13.65 -14.30
CA LEU A 98 -4.73 -14.30 -15.48
C LEU A 98 -6.27 -14.21 -15.49
N GLN A 99 -6.91 -14.08 -14.33
CA GLN A 99 -8.36 -13.83 -14.25
C GLN A 99 -8.69 -12.38 -14.64
N CYS A 100 -7.85 -11.42 -14.25
CA CYS A 100 -8.05 -10.00 -14.46
C CYS A 100 -7.64 -9.53 -15.86
N PHE A 101 -6.62 -10.13 -16.47
CA PHE A 101 -5.98 -9.57 -17.66
C PHE A 101 -5.75 -10.62 -18.73
N ASP A 102 -5.76 -10.15 -19.97
CA ASP A 102 -5.30 -10.94 -21.09
C ASP A 102 -3.77 -11.00 -21.13
N GLU A 103 -3.21 -12.20 -21.32
CA GLU A 103 -1.77 -12.43 -21.21
C GLU A 103 -0.98 -11.66 -22.27
N ASP A 104 -1.45 -11.66 -23.53
CA ASP A 104 -0.79 -10.94 -24.62
C ASP A 104 -0.84 -9.43 -24.39
N SER A 105 -1.99 -8.94 -23.92
CA SER A 105 -2.21 -7.51 -23.68
C SER A 105 -1.42 -7.01 -22.46
N PHE A 106 -1.42 -7.76 -21.36
CA PHE A 106 -0.65 -7.47 -20.16
C PHE A 106 0.86 -7.62 -20.40
N GLY A 107 1.27 -8.61 -21.20
CA GLY A 107 2.66 -8.79 -21.66
C GLY A 107 3.20 -7.60 -22.45
N GLY A 108 2.32 -6.75 -22.99
CA GLY A 108 2.68 -5.49 -23.62
C GLY A 108 3.44 -4.51 -22.71
N LEU A 109 3.35 -4.65 -21.38
CA LEU A 109 4.07 -3.81 -20.41
C LEU A 109 5.59 -3.82 -20.63
N TRP A 110 6.13 -4.94 -21.13
CA TRP A 110 7.56 -5.16 -21.44
C TRP A 110 7.93 -4.85 -22.90
N SER A 111 7.01 -4.31 -23.70
CA SER A 111 7.33 -3.85 -25.05
C SER A 111 8.21 -2.58 -25.01
N ASP A 112 8.55 -1.99 -26.15
CA ASP A 112 9.28 -0.70 -26.17
C ASP A 112 8.34 0.50 -25.93
N GLU A 113 7.05 0.38 -26.27
CA GLU A 113 6.08 1.49 -26.23
C GLU A 113 5.19 1.49 -24.98
N HIS A 114 4.71 2.66 -24.54
CA HIS A 114 3.69 2.70 -23.48
C HIS A 114 2.40 2.04 -23.99
N VAL A 115 1.78 1.22 -23.14
CA VAL A 115 0.59 0.45 -23.52
C VAL A 115 -0.66 0.87 -22.75
N SER A 116 -1.81 0.65 -23.39
CA SER A 116 -3.11 0.62 -22.74
C SER A 116 -3.75 -0.74 -22.97
N PHE A 117 -4.46 -1.25 -21.97
CA PHE A 117 -5.12 -2.55 -22.05
C PHE A 117 -6.38 -2.56 -21.19
N ASP A 118 -7.34 -3.38 -21.59
CA ASP A 118 -8.58 -3.60 -20.85
C ASP A 118 -8.42 -4.77 -19.88
N SER A 119 -9.13 -4.71 -18.77
CA SER A 119 -9.29 -5.85 -17.88
C SER A 119 -10.51 -6.70 -18.26
N ARG A 120 -10.50 -7.95 -17.83
CA ARG A 120 -11.56 -8.93 -18.00
C ARG A 120 -12.73 -8.74 -17.03
N GLN A 121 -12.64 -7.73 -16.13
CA GLN A 121 -13.66 -7.39 -15.13
C GLN A 121 -14.11 -8.61 -14.31
N PRO A 122 -13.23 -9.13 -13.44
CA PRO A 122 -13.54 -10.31 -12.64
C PRO A 122 -14.72 -10.07 -11.71
N GLU A 123 -15.54 -11.10 -11.49
CA GLU A 123 -16.64 -11.05 -10.53
C GLU A 123 -16.14 -11.14 -9.07
N GLY A 124 -16.99 -10.71 -8.13
CA GLY A 124 -16.76 -10.81 -6.69
C GLY A 124 -15.71 -9.82 -6.18
N ALA A 125 -15.13 -10.13 -5.02
CA ALA A 125 -14.25 -9.21 -4.28
C ALA A 125 -13.05 -8.71 -5.10
N LEU A 126 -12.58 -9.46 -6.09
CA LEU A 126 -11.47 -9.04 -6.94
C LEU A 126 -11.88 -7.90 -7.90
N GLY A 127 -13.14 -7.86 -8.35
CA GLY A 127 -13.65 -6.82 -9.23
C GLY A 127 -13.57 -5.42 -8.63
N ASP A 128 -13.69 -5.32 -7.30
CA ASP A 128 -13.62 -4.06 -6.57
C ASP A 128 -12.23 -3.42 -6.55
N TRP A 129 -11.20 -4.14 -7.02
CA TRP A 129 -9.83 -3.65 -7.13
C TRP A 129 -9.42 -3.30 -8.56
N ILE A 130 -10.25 -3.63 -9.55
CA ILE A 130 -9.84 -3.70 -10.95
C ILE A 130 -10.64 -2.72 -11.82
N ALA A 131 -9.97 -1.70 -12.35
CA ALA A 131 -10.53 -0.78 -13.32
C ALA A 131 -10.84 -1.48 -14.66
N LYS A 132 -11.70 -0.86 -15.46
CA LYS A 132 -12.07 -1.39 -16.79
C LYS A 132 -10.91 -1.42 -17.76
N GLY A 133 -10.07 -0.39 -17.71
CA GLY A 133 -8.89 -0.27 -18.53
C GLY A 133 -7.80 0.48 -17.80
N TYR A 134 -6.58 0.26 -18.25
CA TYR A 134 -5.37 0.83 -17.68
C TYR A 134 -4.51 1.46 -18.78
N ARG A 135 -3.77 2.50 -18.40
CA ARG A 135 -2.75 3.13 -19.22
C ARG A 135 -1.45 3.16 -18.45
N GLN A 136 -0.39 2.60 -19.03
CA GLN A 136 0.94 2.64 -18.46
C GLN A 136 1.44 4.09 -18.38
N THR A 137 1.90 4.49 -17.20
CA THR A 137 2.40 5.84 -16.90
C THR A 137 3.86 5.84 -16.47
N VAL A 138 4.31 4.76 -15.83
CA VAL A 138 5.71 4.52 -15.53
C VAL A 138 6.14 3.21 -16.18
N LYS A 139 7.34 3.21 -16.76
CA LYS A 139 7.86 2.08 -17.52
C LYS A 139 9.30 1.77 -17.16
N GLU A 140 9.52 0.55 -16.65
CA GLU A 140 10.84 0.02 -16.27
C GLU A 140 11.69 1.00 -15.45
N ALA A 141 11.05 1.75 -14.56
CA ALA A 141 11.77 2.62 -13.64
C ALA A 141 12.40 1.79 -12.52
N THR A 142 13.42 2.33 -11.85
CA THR A 142 14.09 1.66 -10.74
C THR A 142 13.63 2.25 -9.42
N ALA A 143 13.39 1.38 -8.44
CA ALA A 143 13.15 1.76 -7.05
C ALA A 143 13.98 0.87 -6.12
N TYR A 144 14.05 1.27 -4.85
CA TYR A 144 14.73 0.51 -3.81
C TYR A 144 13.81 0.23 -2.65
N PHE A 145 13.63 -1.05 -2.34
CA PHE A 145 12.84 -1.51 -1.21
C PHE A 145 13.69 -1.67 0.05
N TYR A 146 13.12 -1.28 1.18
CA TYR A 146 13.69 -1.40 2.51
C TYR A 146 12.71 -2.09 3.44
N ASP A 147 13.08 -3.26 3.96
CA ASP A 147 12.33 -3.98 5.00
C ASP A 147 12.57 -3.37 6.40
N LYS A 148 12.37 -2.05 6.50
CA LYS A 148 12.47 -1.28 7.74
C LYS A 148 11.72 0.05 7.61
N ASP A 149 11.29 0.57 8.76
CA ASP A 149 10.72 1.90 8.86
C ASP A 149 11.81 2.97 8.65
N LYS A 150 11.79 3.65 7.50
CA LYS A 150 12.72 4.75 7.18
C LYS A 150 12.14 6.14 7.50
N ARG A 151 11.01 6.26 8.19
CA ARG A 151 10.46 7.58 8.55
C ARG A 151 11.48 8.39 9.36
N GLY A 152 11.70 9.63 8.95
CA GLY A 152 12.71 10.52 9.55
C GLY A 152 14.16 10.27 9.11
N SER A 153 14.39 9.31 8.20
CA SER A 153 15.68 9.15 7.53
C SER A 153 15.77 10.07 6.31
N ALA A 154 16.98 10.46 5.93
CA ALA A 154 17.21 11.11 4.64
C ALA A 154 17.16 10.08 3.51
N VAL A 155 16.80 10.55 2.30
CA VAL A 155 17.04 9.83 1.04
C VAL A 155 18.54 9.58 0.94
N SER A 156 18.93 8.36 0.57
CA SER A 156 20.36 8.03 0.57
C SER A 156 21.01 8.58 -0.70
N GLU A 157 22.15 9.26 -0.58
CA GLU A 157 22.93 9.70 -1.76
C GLU A 157 23.57 8.51 -2.50
N TYR A 158 23.64 7.35 -1.85
CA TYR A 158 24.23 6.12 -2.37
C TYR A 158 23.30 4.95 -2.07
N LEU A 159 23.41 3.86 -2.84
CA LEU A 159 22.66 2.65 -2.54
C LEU A 159 23.05 2.10 -1.16
N ASP A 160 22.09 2.09 -0.25
CA ASP A 160 22.22 1.48 1.08
C ASP A 160 22.43 -0.04 0.92
N LYS A 161 23.29 -0.62 1.76
CA LYS A 161 23.63 -2.05 1.66
C LYS A 161 22.48 -3.01 1.94
N ASP A 162 21.44 -2.53 2.61
CA ASP A 162 20.24 -3.30 2.96
C ASP A 162 19.03 -2.94 2.11
N ALA A 163 19.23 -2.14 1.06
CA ALA A 163 18.25 -1.92 0.02
C ALA A 163 18.18 -3.12 -0.94
N GLN A 164 16.98 -3.40 -1.44
CA GLN A 164 16.75 -4.35 -2.53
C GLN A 164 16.32 -3.56 -3.76
N GLU A 165 17.08 -3.64 -4.84
CA GLU A 165 16.72 -2.99 -6.10
C GLU A 165 15.56 -3.75 -6.77
N LEU A 166 14.63 -3.00 -7.35
CA LEU A 166 13.58 -3.53 -8.21
C LEU A 166 13.36 -2.62 -9.40
N ARG A 167 12.87 -3.19 -10.49
CA ARG A 167 12.28 -2.42 -11.59
C ARG A 167 10.78 -2.42 -11.47
N TYR A 168 10.11 -1.37 -11.91
CA TYR A 168 8.65 -1.32 -11.82
C TYR A 168 7.99 -0.64 -13.01
N HIS A 169 6.72 -1.00 -13.20
CA HIS A 169 5.78 -0.29 -14.05
C HIS A 169 4.60 0.19 -13.21
N GLU A 170 4.04 1.33 -13.58
CA GLU A 170 2.79 1.83 -13.02
C GLU A 170 1.78 2.02 -14.14
N CYS A 171 0.53 1.69 -13.85
CA CYS A 171 -0.58 1.96 -14.76
C CYS A 171 -1.71 2.64 -14.01
N GLU A 172 -2.19 3.75 -14.54
CA GLU A 172 -3.40 4.42 -14.07
C GLU A 172 -4.64 3.74 -14.65
N GLY A 173 -5.63 3.50 -13.81
CA GLY A 173 -6.93 2.98 -14.20
C GLY A 173 -7.92 4.08 -14.57
N GLU A 174 -9.05 3.67 -15.16
CA GLU A 174 -10.23 4.51 -15.31
C GLU A 174 -11.41 3.91 -14.51
N PRO A 175 -11.90 4.58 -13.44
CA PRO A 175 -11.50 5.91 -12.93
C PRO A 175 -10.10 5.94 -12.28
N ASP A 176 -9.58 7.15 -12.11
CA ASP A 176 -8.23 7.48 -11.60
C ASP A 176 -7.92 6.99 -10.19
N GLN A 177 -8.95 6.69 -9.38
CA GLN A 177 -8.77 6.05 -8.07
C GLN A 177 -8.11 4.65 -8.15
N PHE A 178 -8.09 4.01 -9.32
CA PHE A 178 -7.51 2.68 -9.49
C PHE A 178 -6.13 2.77 -10.10
N SER A 179 -5.22 1.90 -9.67
CA SER A 179 -3.90 1.78 -10.29
C SER A 179 -3.38 0.34 -10.24
N LEU A 180 -2.36 0.06 -11.05
CA LEU A 180 -1.54 -1.14 -10.95
C LEU A 180 -0.10 -0.75 -10.70
N ASN A 181 0.56 -1.47 -9.80
CA ASN A 181 2.01 -1.45 -9.66
C ASN A 181 2.52 -2.86 -9.97
N VAL A 182 3.49 -2.96 -10.88
CA VAL A 182 4.12 -4.21 -11.29
C VAL A 182 5.59 -4.13 -10.95
N GLU A 183 6.04 -4.93 -9.99
CA GLU A 183 7.41 -4.96 -9.51
C GLU A 183 8.14 -6.18 -10.09
N ILE A 184 9.37 -5.97 -10.55
CA ILE A 184 10.28 -7.00 -11.06
C ILE A 184 11.53 -6.99 -10.20
N TRP A 185 11.70 -8.06 -9.44
CA TRP A 185 12.80 -8.25 -8.49
C TRP A 185 14.06 -8.79 -9.19
N GLU A 186 15.22 -8.68 -8.53
CA GLU A 186 16.52 -9.10 -9.08
C GLU A 186 16.57 -10.59 -9.47
N ASP A 187 15.81 -11.45 -8.77
CA ASP A 187 15.70 -12.88 -9.06
C ASP A 187 14.75 -13.20 -10.21
N GLY A 188 14.09 -12.19 -10.76
CA GLY A 188 13.11 -12.29 -11.84
C GLY A 188 11.68 -12.56 -11.36
N GLU A 189 11.42 -12.62 -10.05
CA GLU A 189 10.05 -12.65 -9.54
C GLU A 189 9.31 -11.37 -9.97
N THR A 190 8.04 -11.53 -10.37
CA THR A 190 7.18 -10.42 -10.76
C THR A 190 5.96 -10.40 -9.86
N ASP A 191 5.80 -9.29 -9.15
CA ASP A 191 4.65 -9.04 -8.30
C ASP A 191 3.72 -8.03 -8.96
N VAL A 192 2.42 -8.29 -8.88
CA VAL A 192 1.39 -7.40 -9.42
C VAL A 192 0.47 -6.99 -8.29
N PHE A 193 0.34 -5.69 -8.10
CA PHE A 193 -0.50 -5.09 -7.08
C PHE A 193 -1.63 -4.32 -7.75
N ALA A 194 -2.86 -4.55 -7.27
CA ALA A 194 -4.00 -3.70 -7.59
C ALA A 194 -4.20 -2.68 -6.47
N LEU A 195 -4.30 -1.41 -6.83
CA LEU A 195 -4.33 -0.29 -5.90
C LEU A 195 -5.64 0.48 -6.00
N VAL A 196 -6.13 0.94 -4.86
CA VAL A 196 -7.30 1.83 -4.74
C VAL A 196 -6.94 3.01 -3.84
N SER A 197 -6.96 4.21 -4.41
CA SER A 197 -6.76 5.47 -3.70
C SER A 197 -8.09 6.03 -3.19
N VAL A 198 -8.11 6.42 -1.91
CA VAL A 198 -9.30 6.91 -1.22
C VAL A 198 -8.97 8.05 -0.26
N PRO A 199 -9.90 8.98 0.00
CA PRO A 199 -9.66 10.08 0.94
C PRO A 199 -9.47 9.57 2.37
N LEU A 200 -8.66 10.26 3.18
CA LEU A 200 -8.44 9.91 4.60
C LEU A 200 -9.72 9.76 5.44
N ASN A 201 -10.82 10.42 5.03
CA ASN A 201 -12.08 10.40 5.77
C ASN A 201 -12.77 9.02 5.79
N VAL A 202 -12.26 8.03 5.05
CA VAL A 202 -12.70 6.64 5.15
C VAL A 202 -12.31 5.98 6.48
N ILE A 203 -11.37 6.56 7.21
CA ILE A 203 -10.97 6.09 8.54
C ILE A 203 -12.06 6.45 9.55
N GLU A 204 -12.51 5.46 10.31
CA GLU A 204 -13.40 5.64 11.46
C GLU A 204 -12.58 5.97 12.70
N GLU A 205 -11.66 5.09 13.07
CA GLU A 205 -10.85 5.26 14.27
C GLU A 205 -9.48 4.60 14.10
N MET A 206 -8.52 5.04 14.92
CA MET A 206 -7.20 4.42 15.00
C MET A 206 -6.87 4.14 16.46
N TRP A 207 -6.40 2.94 16.73
CA TRP A 207 -6.07 2.50 18.07
C TRP A 207 -4.58 2.22 18.18
N PRO A 208 -3.86 2.88 19.11
CA PRO A 208 -2.49 2.51 19.40
C PRO A 208 -2.47 1.09 19.97
N ASN A 209 -1.44 0.32 19.63
CA ASN A 209 -1.13 -0.89 20.37
C ASN A 209 -0.97 -0.56 21.87
N GLY A 210 -1.35 -1.51 22.72
CA GLY A 210 -1.06 -1.40 24.15
C GLY A 210 0.44 -1.47 24.37
N ASP A 211 1.02 -0.49 25.07
CA ASP A 211 2.41 -0.50 25.52
C ASP A 211 2.71 -1.68 26.49
#